data_AF-E3KV76-F1
#
_entry.id   AF-E3KV76-F1
#
_cell.length_a   1.000
_cell.length_b   1.000
_cell.length_c   1.000
_cell.angle_alpha   90.00
_cell.angle_beta   90.00
_cell.angle_gamma   90.00
#
_symmetry.space_group_name_H-M   'P 1'
#
loop_
_entity.id
_entity.type
_entity.pdbx_description
1 polymer ?
#
loop_
_entity_poly.entity_id
_entity_poly.type
_entity_poly.pdbx_seq_one_letter_code
_entity_poly.pdbx_strand_id
1 'polypeptide(L)'
;MTFYSKLTLAINLAFLPETSDVAVKAVDYLKDEGTDLVQERLKVEKNEIIAFYFFGNHNGGNFIFPSLGVALTGLHGYSVHGPFRILYHGVAQYHFKQDIPDAPY
;
A
#
# COMPACT_ATOMS: atom_id res chain seq x y z
N MET A 1 9.60 17.81 -6.55
CA MET A 1 9.50 16.35 -6.75
C MET A 1 8.06 15.94 -7.10
N THR A 2 7.48 16.49 -8.17
CA THR A 2 6.12 16.15 -8.67
C THR A 2 6.15 15.14 -9.81
N PHE A 3 7.32 14.95 -10.43
CA PHE A 3 7.52 14.03 -11.54
C PHE A 3 7.38 12.57 -11.11
N TYR A 4 8.10 12.18 -10.04
CA TYR A 4 8.08 10.81 -9.54
C TYR A 4 6.70 10.36 -9.05
N SER A 5 5.94 11.24 -8.39
CA SER A 5 4.60 10.89 -7.92
C SER A 5 3.61 10.67 -9.06
N LYS A 6 3.64 11.54 -10.09
CA LYS A 6 2.83 11.36 -11.30
C LYS A 6 3.21 10.10 -12.06
N LEU A 7 4.51 9.79 -12.14
CA LEU A 7 4.99 8.56 -12.77
C LEU A 7 4.52 7.31 -12.02
N THR A 8 4.62 7.30 -10.69
CA THR A 8 4.11 6.19 -9.86
C THR A 8 2.62 5.98 -10.05
N LEU A 9 1.82 7.05 -10.04
CA LEU A 9 0.38 6.95 -10.30
C LEU A 9 0.08 6.42 -11.71
N ALA A 10 0.80 6.90 -12.73
CA ALA A 10 0.63 6.43 -14.11
C ALA A 10 0.95 4.93 -14.26
N ILE A 11 2.00 4.45 -13.59
CA ILE A 11 2.35 3.02 -13.53
C ILE A 11 1.22 2.24 -12.87
N ASN A 12 0.73 2.69 -11.70
CA ASN A 12 -0.34 2.00 -10.99
C ASN A 12 -1.62 1.91 -11.83
N LEU A 13 -2.02 3.00 -12.50
CA LEU A 13 -3.18 3.03 -13.40
C LEU A 13 -3.01 2.13 -14.63
N ALA A 14 -1.79 2.00 -15.16
CA ALA A 14 -1.53 1.18 -16.34
C ALA A 14 -1.55 -0.33 -16.01
N PHE A 15 -0.96 -0.73 -14.88
CA PHE A 15 -0.82 -2.15 -14.53
C PHE A 15 -1.97 -2.68 -13.66
N LEU A 16 -2.62 -1.84 -12.86
CA LEU A 16 -3.70 -2.20 -11.94
C LEU A 16 -4.85 -1.17 -11.95
N PRO A 17 -5.52 -0.97 -13.10
CA PRO A 17 -6.48 0.11 -13.29
C PRO A 17 -7.64 0.09 -12.30
N GLU A 18 -8.26 -1.08 -12.04
CA GLU A 18 -9.43 -1.18 -11.16
C GLU A 18 -9.11 -0.85 -9.71
N THR A 19 -8.04 -1.42 -9.15
CA THR A 19 -7.64 -1.13 -7.76
C THR A 19 -7.18 0.31 -7.57
N SER A 20 -6.52 0.87 -8.60
CA SER A 20 -6.07 2.26 -8.61
C SER A 20 -7.26 3.22 -8.67
N ASP A 21 -8.28 2.92 -9.47
CA ASP A 21 -9.52 3.70 -9.54
C ASP A 21 -10.26 3.74 -8.19
N VAL A 22 -10.36 2.60 -7.50
CA VAL A 22 -10.93 2.54 -6.15
C VAL A 22 -10.13 3.40 -5.17
N ALA A 23 -8.80 3.36 -5.24
CA ALA A 23 -7.94 4.16 -4.38
C ALA A 23 -8.07 5.67 -4.65
N VAL A 24 -8.20 6.07 -5.92
CA VAL A 24 -8.48 7.47 -6.31
C VAL A 24 -9.80 7.92 -5.72
N LYS A 25 -10.87 7.15 -5.91
CA LYS A 25 -12.19 7.47 -5.36
C LYS A 25 -12.18 7.58 -3.84
N ALA A 26 -11.46 6.71 -3.15
CA ALA A 26 -11.32 6.79 -1.70
C ALA A 26 -10.58 8.05 -1.25
N VAL A 27 -9.52 8.45 -1.96
CA VAL A 27 -8.80 9.70 -1.70
C VAL A 27 -9.69 10.91 -1.97
N ASP A 28 -10.44 10.91 -3.07
CA ASP A 28 -11.34 12.02 -3.41
C ASP A 28 -12.45 12.15 -2.36
N TYR A 29 -13.04 11.04 -1.91
CA TYR A 29 -13.96 11.05 -0.77
C TYR A 29 -13.33 11.66 0.49
N LEU A 30 -12.07 11.35 0.80
CA LEU A 30 -11.38 11.91 1.96
C LEU A 30 -11.05 13.40 1.82
N LYS A 31 -10.93 13.93 0.59
CA LYS A 31 -10.77 15.36 0.35
C LYS A 31 -12.05 16.14 0.63
N ASP A 32 -13.20 15.52 0.37
CA ASP A 32 -14.52 16.16 0.51
C ASP A 32 -15.10 15.96 1.92
N GLU A 33 -15.03 14.73 2.44
CA GLU A 33 -15.72 14.28 3.66
C GLU A 33 -14.77 13.88 4.79
N GLY A 34 -13.45 13.93 4.56
CA GLY A 34 -12.45 13.64 5.61
C GLY A 34 -12.43 14.72 6.69
N THR A 35 -11.83 14.41 7.84
CA THR A 35 -11.60 15.40 8.91
C THR A 35 -10.69 16.54 8.43
N ASP A 36 -10.83 17.75 8.98
CA ASP A 36 -10.01 18.93 8.63
C ASP A 36 -8.51 18.63 8.50
N LEU A 37 -7.93 17.91 9.48
CA LEU A 37 -6.52 17.54 9.47
C LEU A 37 -6.13 16.63 8.29
N VAL A 38 -7.00 15.71 7.90
CA VAL A 38 -6.79 14.82 6.74
C VAL A 38 -6.89 15.62 5.46
N GLN A 39 -7.90 16.47 5.33
CA GLN A 39 -8.06 17.35 4.16
C GLN A 39 -6.86 18.28 3.99
N GLU A 40 -6.39 18.93 5.07
CA GLU A 40 -5.22 19.80 5.04
C GLU A 40 -3.94 19.07 4.62
N ARG A 41 -3.74 17.84 5.13
CA ARG A 41 -2.58 17.03 4.74
C ARG A 41 -2.67 16.56 3.29
N LEU A 42 -3.84 16.17 2.81
CA LEU A 42 -4.04 15.76 1.42
C LEU A 42 -3.81 16.94 0.46
N LYS A 43 -4.21 18.17 0.81
CA LYS A 43 -3.96 19.38 -0.01
C LYS A 43 -2.48 19.63 -0.33
N VAL A 44 -1.57 19.24 0.58
CA VAL A 44 -0.12 19.42 0.40
C VAL A 44 0.61 18.15 -0.06
N GLU A 45 -0.08 17.01 -0.08
CA GLU A 45 0.49 15.74 -0.51
C GLU A 45 0.62 15.72 -2.05
N LYS A 46 1.82 15.44 -2.53
CA LYS A 46 2.13 15.40 -3.97
C LYS A 46 2.00 13.99 -4.54
N ASN A 47 1.91 12.98 -3.67
CA ASN A 47 1.69 11.58 -3.99
C ASN A 47 0.56 11.02 -3.13
N GLU A 48 -0.68 11.30 -3.53
CA GLU A 48 -1.87 10.98 -2.75
C GLU A 48 -2.13 9.47 -2.69
N ILE A 49 -1.63 8.72 -3.68
CA ILE A 49 -1.82 7.27 -3.77
C ILE A 49 -0.47 6.61 -3.95
N ILE A 50 -0.06 5.90 -2.90
CA ILE A 50 1.06 4.98 -2.97
C ILE A 50 0.49 3.57 -3.04
N ALA A 51 1.08 2.75 -3.89
CA ALA A 51 0.77 1.34 -3.99
C ALA A 51 1.91 0.53 -3.36
N PHE A 52 1.57 -0.39 -2.47
CA PHE A 52 2.46 -1.43 -2.00
C PHE A 52 2.13 -2.73 -2.69
N TYR A 53 3.15 -3.37 -3.26
CA TYR A 53 3.05 -4.65 -3.95
C TYR A 53 3.82 -5.69 -3.16
N PHE A 54 3.18 -6.81 -2.87
CA PHE A 54 3.77 -7.87 -2.06
C PHE A 54 4.28 -8.98 -2.98
N PHE A 55 5.54 -9.38 -2.75
CA PHE A 55 6.26 -10.38 -3.53
C PHE A 55 7.02 -11.34 -2.62
N GLY A 56 7.44 -12.49 -3.17
CA GLY A 56 8.25 -13.49 -2.47
C GLY A 56 7.41 -14.58 -1.80
N ASN A 57 8.05 -15.69 -1.45
CA ASN A 57 7.39 -16.87 -0.88
C ASN A 57 7.63 -16.93 0.64
N HIS A 58 6.88 -16.14 1.40
CA HIS A 58 6.99 -16.07 2.86
C HIS A 58 5.64 -16.30 3.53
N ASN A 59 5.69 -16.73 4.80
CA ASN A 59 4.55 -16.70 5.70
C ASN A 59 4.61 -15.45 6.60
N GLY A 60 3.45 -14.96 7.04
CA GLY A 60 3.34 -13.73 7.82
C GLY A 60 3.53 -12.49 6.94
N GLY A 61 4.11 -11.42 7.52
CA GLY A 61 4.33 -10.16 6.79
C GLY A 61 3.08 -9.31 6.61
N ASN A 62 2.08 -9.46 7.49
CA ASN A 62 0.84 -8.68 7.42
C ASN A 62 1.15 -7.17 7.42
N PHE A 63 0.41 -6.43 6.60
CA PHE A 63 0.49 -4.98 6.54
C PHE A 63 -0.42 -4.37 7.61
N ILE A 64 0.17 -3.70 8.59
CA ILE A 64 -0.52 -3.27 9.81
C ILE A 64 -0.81 -1.77 9.74
N PHE A 65 -2.03 -1.40 10.15
CA PHE A 65 -2.45 -0.02 10.42
C PHE A 65 -2.82 0.12 11.89
N PRO A 66 -1.86 0.40 12.79
CA PRO A 66 -2.11 0.39 14.22
C PRO A 66 -3.22 1.36 14.64
N SER A 67 -3.26 2.55 14.03
CA SER A 67 -4.28 3.58 14.30
C SER A 67 -5.70 3.15 13.93
N LEU A 68 -5.85 2.16 13.04
CA LEU A 68 -7.14 1.63 12.61
C LEU A 68 -7.49 0.30 13.29
N GLY A 69 -6.55 -0.31 14.02
CA GLY A 69 -6.71 -1.66 14.57
C GLY A 69 -6.85 -2.75 13.50
N VAL A 70 -6.36 -2.50 12.28
CA VAL A 70 -6.50 -3.41 11.13
C VAL A 70 -5.14 -3.97 10.71
N ALA A 71 -5.12 -5.26 10.34
CA ALA A 71 -4.01 -5.90 9.67
C ALA A 71 -4.49 -6.57 8.38
N LEU A 72 -3.88 -6.20 7.25
CA LEU A 72 -4.14 -6.79 5.94
C LEU A 72 -3.12 -7.89 5.64
N THR A 73 -3.52 -8.87 4.83
CA THR A 73 -2.57 -9.89 4.34
C THR A 73 -1.51 -9.23 3.46
N GLY A 74 -0.23 -9.53 3.76
CA GLY A 74 0.91 -9.04 2.98
C GLY A 74 1.55 -10.15 2.12
N LEU A 75 0.78 -11.16 1.74
CA LEU A 75 1.26 -12.28 0.93
C LEU A 75 1.47 -11.87 -0.53
N HIS A 76 2.26 -12.66 -1.25
CA HIS A 76 2.51 -12.43 -2.68
C HIS A 76 1.23 -12.38 -3.52
N GLY A 77 1.22 -11.47 -4.50
CA GLY A 77 0.09 -11.29 -5.40
C GLY A 77 -1.00 -10.35 -4.87
N TYR A 78 -0.88 -9.89 -3.62
CA TYR A 78 -1.70 -8.80 -3.10
C TYR A 78 -1.06 -7.44 -3.37
N SER A 79 -1.89 -6.40 -3.41
CA SER A 79 -1.46 -5.01 -3.37
C SER A 79 -2.41 -4.19 -2.50
N VAL A 80 -1.91 -3.11 -1.91
CA VAL A 80 -2.73 -2.16 -1.15
C VAL A 80 -2.38 -0.76 -1.62
N HIS A 81 -3.40 0.06 -1.82
CA HIS A 81 -3.30 1.41 -2.37
C HIS A 81 -3.89 2.40 -1.38
N GLY A 82 -3.21 3.53 -1.16
CA GLY A 82 -3.73 4.57 -0.28
C GLY A 82 -2.72 5.67 0.05
N PRO A 83 -3.15 6.63 0.88
CA PRO A 83 -2.34 7.79 1.26
C PRO A 83 -1.39 7.43 2.42
N PHE A 84 -0.45 6.52 2.16
CA PHE A 84 0.41 5.94 3.22
C PHE A 84 1.39 6.92 3.86
N ARG A 85 1.56 8.13 3.32
CA ARG A 85 2.38 9.18 3.95
C ARG A 85 1.68 9.86 5.13
N ILE A 86 0.35 9.71 5.24
CA ILE A 86 -0.43 10.26 6.35
C ILE A 86 -0.95 9.18 7.29
N LEU A 87 -1.05 7.94 6.83
CA LEU A 87 -1.47 6.80 7.65
C LEU A 87 -0.26 6.13 8.30
N TYR A 88 -0.27 5.99 9.63
CA TYR A 88 0.75 5.22 10.34
C TYR A 88 0.58 3.73 10.02
N HIS A 89 1.64 3.12 9.48
CA HIS A 89 1.62 1.74 8.99
C HIS A 89 2.96 1.04 9.21
N GLY A 90 2.96 -0.29 9.13
CA GLY A 90 4.15 -1.12 9.26
C GLY A 90 3.94 -2.53 8.72
N VAL A 91 4.97 -3.37 8.81
CA VAL A 91 4.94 -4.76 8.36
C VAL A 91 5.21 -5.67 9.55
N ALA A 92 4.35 -6.67 9.76
CA ALA A 92 4.54 -7.70 10.78
C ALA A 92 5.77 -8.56 10.47
N GLN A 93 6.27 -9.30 11.46
CA GLN A 93 7.33 -10.27 11.23
C GLN A 93 6.91 -11.29 10.16
N TYR A 94 7.85 -11.63 9.27
CA TYR A 94 7.69 -12.65 8.25
C TYR A 94 8.81 -13.69 8.35
N HIS A 95 8.51 -14.89 7.87
CA HIS A 95 9.43 -16.01 7.89
C HIS A 95 9.36 -16.76 6.57
N PHE A 96 10.52 -17.13 6.04
CA PHE A 96 10.60 -18.06 4.93
C PHE A 96 10.45 -19.48 5.48
N LYS A 97 9.79 -20.36 4.72
CA LYS A 97 9.90 -21.80 5.01
C LYS A 97 11.37 -22.17 4.88
N GLN A 98 11.89 -22.92 5.84
CA GLN A 98 13.26 -23.43 5.83
C GLN A 98 13.60 -23.98 4.44
N ASP A 99 14.79 -23.68 3.94
CA ASP A 99 15.30 -24.23 2.68
C ASP A 99 15.03 -25.73 2.66
N ILE A 100 14.41 -26.21 1.58
CA ILE A 100 14.31 -27.65 1.35
C ILE A 100 15.76 -28.12 1.34
N PRO A 101 16.21 -28.97 2.29
CA PRO A 101 17.58 -29.45 2.25
C PRO A 101 17.80 -30.06 0.87
N ASP A 102 18.89 -29.64 0.20
CA ASP A 102 19.25 -30.13 -1.12
C ASP A 102 19.05 -31.65 -1.13
N ALA A 103 18.24 -32.13 -2.06
CA ALA A 103 18.04 -33.57 -2.23
C ALA A 103 19.43 -34.20 -2.37
N PRO A 104 19.75 -35.26 -1.61
CA PRO A 104 21.05 -35.92 -1.77
C PRO A 104 21.13 -36.45 -3.21
N TYR A 105 22.08 -35.90 -3.97
CA TYR A 105 22.48 -36.40 -5.29
C TYR A 105 22.92 -37.86 -5.20
#